data_AF-A0A0F4GWX5-F1
#
_entry.id   AF-A0A0F4GWX5-F1
#
_cell.length_a   1.000
_cell.length_b   1.000
_cell.length_c   1.000
_cell.angle_alpha   90.00
_cell.angle_beta   90.00
_cell.angle_gamma   90.00
#
_symmetry.space_group_name_H-M   'P 1'
#
loop_
_entity.id
_entity.type
_entity.pdbx_description
1 polymer ?
#
loop_
_entity_poly.entity_id
_entity_poly.type
_entity_poly.pdbx_seq_one_letter_code
_entity_poly.pdbx_strand_id
1 'polypeptide(L)'
;MELLKPSRIEPRLILHGGAGNITPENLPPKAQKDYREALFGILRKANAKLLSGASALDVATYAVSLLELNPLFNAGHGAVYTREGRHELEASVMVSTGYNKRGVGVMRVTKAKSPIKLAREMLIKGQLPDGGGAQGHCQLAGEMCDQLAEEWGLELVKPSYFWVRKRWDEHRRGLGLAHDDETYERMKREVDENSTGSDADVQAPVAFTEDGVSVGNIHWDGKEYLPQGTVGAVALDSMGAICSATSTGGITNKLPGRIGDTPTLGAGFFAEQWDVPKDPPAWICPAPLFQMSALLSDCLPGIAPRRSAASPTFSKPQTGYRAVGMSGTGNGDSFLRIAAVRTAAAMARFATHPFPSFSDRAHSSGVTLQQAVTAIAGPHGELQRSAGDRWHKTGEGEGGIIGLELDANGQGHVVFDHNCGGMFRAFLDNDGKEQFGVFYPKSGNP
;
A
#
# COMPACT_ATOMS: atom_id res chain seq x y z
N MET A 1 -31.38 -24.77 10.54
CA MET A 1 -30.37 -23.87 11.12
C MET A 1 -30.04 -22.83 10.08
N GLU A 2 -30.74 -21.68 10.09
CA GLU A 2 -30.28 -20.51 9.34
C GLU A 2 -28.95 -20.09 9.96
N LEU A 3 -27.86 -20.28 9.22
CA LEU A 3 -26.60 -19.62 9.52
C LEU A 3 -26.90 -18.12 9.49
N LEU A 4 -26.95 -17.49 10.67
CA LEU A 4 -27.03 -16.04 10.82
C LEU A 4 -26.01 -15.42 9.87
N LYS A 5 -26.50 -14.78 8.80
CA LYS A 5 -25.62 -14.03 7.90
C LYS A 5 -24.89 -13.00 8.78
N PRO A 6 -23.55 -12.94 8.74
CA PRO A 6 -22.84 -11.92 9.50
C PRO A 6 -23.39 -10.55 9.14
N SER A 7 -23.50 -9.66 10.12
CA SER A 7 -23.89 -8.27 9.91
C SER A 7 -22.97 -7.67 8.85
N ARG A 8 -23.56 -7.10 7.78
CA ARG A 8 -22.77 -6.50 6.70
C ARG A 8 -21.96 -5.34 7.27
N ILE A 9 -20.65 -5.39 7.02
CA ILE A 9 -19.73 -4.30 7.34
C ILE A 9 -19.99 -3.16 6.37
N GLU A 10 -19.94 -1.92 6.85
CA GLU A 10 -20.03 -0.75 5.98
C GLU A 10 -18.75 -0.66 5.13
N PRO A 11 -18.84 -0.72 3.79
CA PRO A 11 -17.65 -0.71 2.95
C PRO A 11 -16.88 0.62 3.04
N ARG A 12 -15.56 0.55 2.94
CA ARG A 12 -14.67 1.72 2.95
C ARG A 12 -13.65 1.64 1.82
N LEU A 13 -13.22 2.80 1.32
CA LEU A 13 -12.26 2.92 0.23
C LEU A 13 -11.42 4.19 0.40
N ILE A 14 -10.10 4.05 0.28
CA ILE A 14 -9.15 5.15 0.21
C ILE A 14 -8.15 4.92 -0.92
N LEU A 15 -7.77 5.99 -1.61
CA LEU A 15 -6.83 6.03 -2.72
C LEU A 15 -5.69 7.01 -2.43
N HIS A 16 -4.49 6.74 -2.96
CA HIS A 16 -3.42 7.73 -3.06
C HIS A 16 -2.87 7.85 -4.48
N GLY A 17 -2.49 9.07 -4.85
CA GLY A 17 -1.85 9.42 -6.13
C GLY A 17 -0.35 9.69 -6.03
N GLY A 18 0.26 9.36 -4.88
CA GLY A 18 1.68 9.58 -4.60
C GLY A 18 1.94 10.63 -3.53
N ALA A 19 3.11 10.52 -2.91
CA ALA A 19 3.61 11.40 -1.86
C ALA A 19 5.08 11.75 -2.10
N GLY A 20 5.48 12.96 -1.72
CA GLY A 20 6.85 13.43 -1.85
C GLY A 20 6.99 14.92 -1.61
N ASN A 21 7.98 15.54 -2.27
CA ASN A 21 8.24 16.98 -2.20
C ASN A 21 7.18 17.79 -2.97
N ILE A 22 5.94 17.77 -2.50
CA ILE A 22 4.81 18.55 -3.01
C ILE A 22 4.69 19.78 -2.12
N THR A 23 4.74 20.97 -2.70
CA THR A 23 4.56 22.22 -1.96
C THR A 23 3.52 23.10 -2.65
N PRO A 24 2.90 24.06 -1.94
CA PRO A 24 2.00 25.02 -2.59
C PRO A 24 2.64 25.78 -3.76
N GLU A 25 3.96 26.00 -3.71
CA GLU A 25 4.72 26.70 -4.75
C GLU A 25 4.89 25.85 -6.01
N ASN A 26 5.12 24.54 -5.86
CA ASN A 26 5.33 23.63 -7.00
C ASN A 26 4.05 22.94 -7.49
N LEU A 27 2.92 23.13 -6.80
CA LEU A 27 1.60 22.62 -7.19
C LEU A 27 0.63 23.77 -7.54
N PRO A 28 0.62 24.25 -8.79
CA PRO A 28 -0.30 25.29 -9.23
C PRO A 28 -1.77 24.89 -9.05
N PRO A 29 -2.70 25.86 -8.83
CA PRO A 29 -4.12 25.57 -8.61
C PRO A 29 -4.77 24.72 -9.70
N LYS A 30 -4.38 24.92 -10.97
CA LYS A 30 -4.86 24.10 -12.09
C LYS A 30 -4.43 22.64 -11.93
N ALA A 31 -3.14 22.39 -11.64
CA ALA A 31 -2.63 21.04 -11.46
C ALA A 31 -3.31 20.35 -10.26
N GLN A 32 -3.48 21.06 -9.14
CA GLN A 32 -4.22 20.54 -7.97
C GLN A 32 -5.66 20.15 -8.34
N LYS A 33 -6.35 20.98 -9.13
CA LYS A 33 -7.70 20.69 -9.63
C LYS A 33 -7.70 19.43 -10.51
N ASP A 34 -6.76 19.31 -11.44
CA ASP A 34 -6.64 18.15 -12.34
C ASP A 34 -6.44 16.85 -11.53
N TYR A 35 -5.56 16.85 -10.52
CA TYR A 35 -5.38 15.71 -9.61
C TYR A 35 -6.64 15.39 -8.80
N ARG A 36 -7.33 16.40 -8.28
CA ARG A 36 -8.57 16.23 -7.51
C ARG A 36 -9.66 15.59 -8.36
N GLU A 37 -9.89 16.10 -9.57
CA GLU A 37 -10.91 15.58 -10.48
C GLU A 37 -10.60 14.15 -10.92
N ALA A 38 -9.33 13.84 -11.20
CA ALA A 38 -8.88 12.49 -11.51
C ALA A 38 -9.16 11.52 -10.35
N LEU A 39 -8.73 11.85 -9.12
CA LEU A 39 -8.95 10.97 -7.97
C LEU A 39 -10.43 10.80 -7.63
N PHE A 40 -11.24 11.85 -7.70
CA PHE A 40 -12.68 11.74 -7.49
C PHE A 40 -13.37 10.90 -8.57
N GLY A 41 -13.00 11.06 -9.85
CA GLY A 41 -13.50 10.22 -10.92
C GLY A 41 -13.22 8.74 -10.69
N ILE A 42 -12.02 8.41 -10.21
CA ILE A 42 -11.61 7.03 -9.87
C ILE A 42 -12.34 6.53 -8.62
N LEU A 43 -12.39 7.33 -7.56
CA LEU A 43 -13.08 7.01 -6.31
C LEU A 43 -14.55 6.67 -6.55
N ARG A 44 -15.28 7.49 -7.32
CA ARG A 44 -16.70 7.23 -7.65
C ARG A 44 -16.89 5.91 -8.38
N LYS A 45 -16.08 5.64 -9.40
CA LYS A 45 -16.16 4.40 -10.20
C LYS A 45 -15.86 3.18 -9.34
N ALA A 46 -14.82 3.22 -8.52
CA ALA A 46 -14.45 2.13 -7.64
C ALA A 46 -15.48 1.94 -6.52
N ASN A 47 -15.99 3.02 -5.93
CA ASN A 47 -17.03 2.96 -4.91
C ASN A 47 -18.35 2.40 -5.45
N ALA A 48 -18.75 2.76 -6.68
CA ALA A 48 -19.94 2.16 -7.31
C ALA A 48 -19.80 0.63 -7.43
N LYS A 49 -18.60 0.15 -7.79
CA LYS A 49 -18.28 -1.29 -7.82
C LYS A 49 -18.32 -1.89 -6.41
N LEU A 50 -17.78 -1.21 -5.40
CA LEU A 50 -17.82 -1.65 -4.01
C LEU A 50 -19.26 -1.79 -3.48
N LEU A 51 -20.10 -0.79 -3.73
CA LEU A 51 -21.52 -0.79 -3.31
C LEU A 51 -22.36 -1.85 -4.02
N SER A 52 -21.94 -2.31 -5.20
CA SER A 52 -22.55 -3.46 -5.89
C SER A 52 -22.23 -4.82 -5.26
N GLY A 53 -21.42 -4.86 -4.19
CA GLY A 53 -21.02 -6.07 -3.48
C GLY A 53 -19.79 -6.78 -4.06
N ALA A 54 -18.97 -6.06 -4.84
CA ALA A 54 -17.69 -6.61 -5.30
C ALA A 54 -16.71 -6.83 -4.14
N SER A 55 -15.79 -7.78 -4.31
CA SER A 55 -14.76 -8.08 -3.31
C SER A 55 -13.78 -6.92 -3.14
N ALA A 56 -13.14 -6.84 -1.97
CA ALA A 56 -12.08 -5.86 -1.71
C ALA A 56 -10.95 -5.97 -2.75
N LEU A 57 -10.58 -7.19 -3.15
CA LEU A 57 -9.59 -7.46 -4.19
C LEU A 57 -9.99 -6.82 -5.53
N ASP A 58 -11.22 -7.03 -5.98
CA ASP A 58 -11.70 -6.48 -7.25
C ASP A 58 -11.80 -4.97 -7.24
N VAL A 59 -12.16 -4.37 -6.10
CA VAL A 59 -12.31 -2.92 -5.97
C VAL A 59 -10.94 -2.24 -5.92
N ALA A 60 -10.01 -2.73 -5.08
CA ALA A 60 -8.68 -2.14 -4.95
C ALA A 60 -7.91 -2.24 -6.28
N THR A 61 -7.93 -3.41 -6.93
CA THR A 61 -7.26 -3.62 -8.23
C THR A 61 -7.91 -2.83 -9.36
N TYR A 62 -9.24 -2.70 -9.37
CA TYR A 62 -9.93 -1.84 -10.34
C TYR A 62 -9.55 -0.37 -10.16
N ALA A 63 -9.56 0.14 -8.93
CA ALA A 63 -9.17 1.52 -8.63
C ALA A 63 -7.73 1.82 -9.07
N VAL A 64 -6.78 0.94 -8.73
CA VAL A 64 -5.38 1.09 -9.16
C VAL A 64 -5.23 0.97 -10.67
N SER A 65 -5.98 0.10 -11.34
CA SER A 65 -5.93 0.03 -12.82
C SER A 65 -6.39 1.32 -13.48
N LEU A 66 -7.33 2.06 -12.87
CA LEU A 66 -7.72 3.38 -13.36
C LEU A 66 -6.66 4.45 -13.08
N LEU A 67 -5.90 4.32 -11.99
CA LEU A 67 -4.73 5.16 -11.71
C LEU A 67 -3.62 4.90 -12.73
N GLU A 68 -3.33 3.64 -13.05
CA GLU A 68 -2.35 3.22 -14.07
C GLU A 68 -2.69 3.70 -15.48
N LEU A 69 -3.97 3.83 -15.81
CA LEU A 69 -4.41 4.35 -17.12
C LEU A 69 -4.30 5.88 -17.23
N ASN A 70 -4.14 6.58 -16.11
CA ASN A 70 -4.13 8.04 -16.09
C ASN A 70 -2.69 8.57 -16.07
N PRO A 71 -2.25 9.31 -17.11
CA PRO A 71 -0.85 9.75 -17.26
C PRO A 71 -0.40 10.76 -16.19
N LEU A 72 -1.31 11.28 -15.36
CA LEU A 72 -0.97 12.16 -14.24
C LEU A 72 -0.19 11.44 -13.13
N PHE A 73 -0.36 10.12 -13.00
CA PHE A 73 0.21 9.34 -11.91
C PHE A 73 1.39 8.49 -12.35
N ASN A 74 2.35 8.27 -11.46
CA ASN A 74 3.56 7.47 -11.74
C ASN A 74 3.27 5.96 -11.61
N ALA A 75 2.44 5.44 -12.51
CA ALA A 75 2.18 4.01 -12.66
C ALA A 75 1.59 3.75 -14.05
N GLY A 76 1.81 2.56 -14.60
CA GLY A 76 1.31 2.20 -15.93
C GLY A 76 1.66 3.26 -16.97
N HIS A 77 0.64 3.79 -17.66
CA HIS A 77 0.77 4.77 -18.74
C HIS A 77 1.55 6.03 -18.36
N GLY A 78 1.52 6.46 -17.09
CA GLY A 78 2.23 7.65 -16.60
C GLY A 78 3.57 7.37 -15.90
N ALA A 79 4.10 6.16 -16.06
CA ALA A 79 5.33 5.71 -15.39
C ALA A 79 6.56 6.55 -15.76
N VAL A 80 7.46 6.69 -14.79
CA VAL A 80 8.78 7.30 -14.98
C VAL A 80 9.74 6.40 -15.76
N TYR A 81 10.85 6.97 -16.22
CA TYR A 81 11.88 6.29 -17.01
C TYR A 81 13.05 5.85 -16.13
N THR A 82 13.66 4.71 -16.49
CA THR A 82 15.00 4.32 -16.03
C THR A 82 16.07 5.23 -16.66
N ARG A 83 17.34 5.11 -16.24
CA ARG A 83 18.45 5.83 -16.88
C ARG A 83 18.64 5.49 -18.37
N GLU A 84 18.17 4.32 -18.80
CA GLU A 84 18.24 3.86 -20.20
C GLU A 84 17.06 4.36 -21.05
N GLY A 85 16.15 5.17 -20.49
CA GLY A 85 15.00 5.68 -21.24
C GLY A 85 13.94 4.62 -21.50
N ARG A 86 13.86 3.58 -20.66
CA ARG A 86 12.82 2.54 -20.71
C ARG A 86 11.97 2.51 -19.44
N HIS A 87 10.90 1.71 -19.44
CA HIS A 87 9.99 1.55 -18.31
C HIS A 87 10.13 0.16 -17.69
N GLU A 88 10.14 0.09 -16.36
CA GLU A 88 10.12 -1.16 -15.61
C GLU A 88 9.10 -0.99 -14.49
N LEU A 89 7.95 -1.64 -14.63
CA LEU A 89 6.81 -1.43 -13.75
C LEU A 89 6.76 -2.45 -12.63
N GLU A 90 6.20 -2.04 -11.49
CA GLU A 90 6.08 -2.86 -10.30
C GLU A 90 4.67 -2.74 -9.74
N ALA A 91 4.06 -3.83 -9.31
CA ALA A 91 2.74 -3.82 -8.67
C ALA A 91 2.57 -4.96 -7.67
N SER A 92 1.63 -4.79 -6.74
CA SER A 92 1.36 -5.77 -5.70
C SER A 92 -0.08 -5.73 -5.21
N VAL A 93 -0.53 -6.87 -4.69
CA VAL A 93 -1.83 -7.00 -4.01
C VAL A 93 -1.68 -7.84 -2.77
N MET A 94 -2.36 -7.47 -1.68
CA MET A 94 -2.52 -8.31 -0.49
C MET A 94 -3.94 -8.25 0.04
N VAL A 95 -4.50 -9.42 0.35
CA VAL A 95 -5.82 -9.59 0.98
C VAL A 95 -5.67 -10.07 2.42
N SER A 96 -6.51 -9.57 3.32
CA SER A 96 -6.48 -9.98 4.74
C SER A 96 -6.86 -11.45 4.94
N THR A 97 -7.70 -12.01 4.05
CA THR A 97 -8.26 -13.36 4.15
C THR A 97 -8.68 -13.94 2.79
N GLY A 98 -9.14 -15.20 2.79
CA GLY A 98 -9.73 -15.88 1.64
C GLY A 98 -8.74 -16.61 0.73
N TYR A 99 -7.44 -16.34 0.85
CA TYR A 99 -6.39 -16.92 0.00
C TYR A 99 -5.27 -17.50 0.86
N ASN A 100 -4.55 -18.51 0.34
CA ASN A 100 -3.46 -19.16 1.07
C ASN A 100 -2.22 -18.26 1.14
N LYS A 101 -1.78 -17.72 0.00
CA LYS A 101 -0.61 -16.83 -0.10
C LYS A 101 -0.88 -15.43 0.44
N ARG A 102 -2.11 -14.96 0.25
CA ARG A 102 -2.65 -13.66 0.63
C ARG A 102 -1.98 -12.45 -0.01
N GLY A 103 -0.68 -12.48 -0.33
CA GLY A 103 0.03 -11.36 -0.94
C GLY A 103 0.91 -11.80 -2.10
N VAL A 104 0.96 -10.98 -3.16
CA VAL A 104 1.86 -11.16 -4.29
C VAL A 104 2.44 -9.85 -4.79
N GLY A 105 3.60 -9.91 -5.45
CA GLY A 105 4.25 -8.80 -6.13
C GLY A 105 4.80 -9.20 -7.50
N VAL A 106 4.63 -8.32 -8.48
CA VAL A 106 5.20 -8.46 -9.83
C VAL A 106 6.18 -7.31 -10.07
N MET A 107 7.35 -7.64 -10.60
CA MET A 107 8.49 -6.72 -10.69
C MET A 107 9.00 -6.66 -12.12
N ARG A 108 9.57 -5.52 -12.52
CA ARG A 108 10.17 -5.32 -13.86
C ARG A 108 9.24 -5.74 -15.01
N VAL A 109 7.95 -5.46 -14.86
CA VAL A 109 6.94 -5.72 -15.88
C VAL A 109 7.11 -4.70 -17.01
N THR A 110 7.10 -5.15 -18.26
CA THR A 110 7.38 -4.27 -19.41
C THR A 110 6.29 -4.28 -20.48
N LYS A 111 5.43 -5.30 -20.53
CA LYS A 111 4.43 -5.47 -21.60
C LYS A 111 3.00 -5.41 -21.12
N ALA A 112 2.71 -5.80 -19.88
CA ALA A 112 1.33 -5.75 -19.36
C ALA A 112 0.85 -4.30 -19.22
N LYS A 113 -0.25 -3.93 -19.91
CA LYS A 113 -0.81 -2.57 -19.87
C LYS A 113 -1.16 -2.09 -18.46
N SER A 114 -1.56 -3.03 -17.61
CA SER A 114 -1.98 -2.79 -16.22
C SER A 114 -1.29 -3.82 -15.31
N PRO A 115 -0.11 -3.49 -14.75
CA PRO A 115 0.63 -4.35 -13.84
C PRO A 115 -0.19 -4.81 -12.63
N ILE A 116 -1.10 -3.99 -12.10
CA ILE A 116 -1.95 -4.41 -10.97
C ILE A 116 -2.92 -5.53 -11.33
N LYS A 117 -3.41 -5.58 -12.58
CA LYS A 117 -4.23 -6.71 -13.04
C LYS A 117 -3.41 -7.98 -13.13
N LEU A 118 -2.15 -7.89 -13.54
CA LEU A 118 -1.23 -9.02 -13.49
C LEU A 118 -1.00 -9.50 -12.06
N ALA A 119 -0.76 -8.60 -11.10
CA ALA A 119 -0.66 -8.97 -9.69
C ALA A 119 -1.95 -9.65 -9.17
N ARG A 120 -3.14 -9.16 -9.56
CA ARG A 120 -4.42 -9.80 -9.25
C ARG A 120 -4.49 -11.23 -9.79
N GLU A 121 -4.18 -11.44 -11.06
CA GLU A 121 -4.19 -12.78 -11.67
C GLU A 121 -3.13 -13.68 -11.02
N MET A 122 -1.97 -13.16 -10.63
CA MET A 122 -0.94 -13.93 -9.92
C MET A 122 -1.41 -14.42 -8.54
N LEU A 123 -2.23 -13.64 -7.83
CA LEU A 123 -2.84 -14.07 -6.58
C LEU A 123 -3.87 -15.18 -6.81
N ILE A 124 -4.72 -15.04 -7.84
CA ILE A 124 -5.85 -15.94 -8.11
C ILE A 124 -5.42 -17.21 -8.84
N LYS A 125 -4.79 -17.06 -10.02
CA LYS A 125 -4.36 -18.16 -10.88
C LYS A 125 -3.07 -18.79 -10.39
N GLY A 126 -2.14 -17.99 -9.87
CA GLY A 126 -0.85 -18.49 -9.41
C GLY A 126 -0.89 -19.36 -8.15
N GLN A 127 -2.06 -19.65 -7.58
CA GLN A 127 -2.24 -20.68 -6.53
C GLN A 127 -2.89 -21.97 -7.06
N LEU A 128 -3.30 -22.00 -8.32
CA LEU A 128 -3.82 -23.20 -8.97
C LEU A 128 -2.66 -24.18 -9.26
N PRO A 129 -2.92 -25.50 -9.27
CA PRO A 129 -1.88 -26.51 -9.53
C PRO A 129 -1.13 -26.30 -10.85
N ASP A 130 -1.83 -25.83 -11.88
CA ASP A 130 -1.34 -25.60 -13.24
C ASP A 130 -0.95 -24.15 -13.51
N GLY A 131 -1.12 -23.22 -12.56
CA GLY A 131 -1.23 -21.77 -12.74
C GLY A 131 -0.07 -21.06 -13.44
N GLY A 132 0.16 -21.34 -14.72
CA GLY A 132 1.29 -20.87 -15.53
C GLY A 132 2.67 -21.28 -14.99
N GLY A 133 2.76 -22.34 -14.18
CA GLY A 133 3.99 -22.67 -13.46
C GLY A 133 4.32 -21.74 -12.28
N ALA A 134 3.47 -20.75 -11.97
CA ALA A 134 3.67 -19.87 -10.82
C ALA A 134 3.52 -20.60 -9.47
N GLN A 135 2.90 -21.79 -9.42
CA GLN A 135 2.95 -22.81 -8.33
C GLN A 135 2.99 -22.29 -6.88
N GLY A 136 2.23 -21.25 -6.58
CA GLY A 136 2.19 -20.69 -5.24
C GLY A 136 3.31 -19.69 -4.90
N HIS A 137 4.08 -19.20 -5.86
CA HIS A 137 5.04 -18.13 -5.67
C HIS A 137 4.34 -16.81 -5.31
N CYS A 138 4.95 -16.03 -4.41
CA CYS A 138 4.47 -14.72 -4.02
C CYS A 138 5.10 -13.59 -4.82
N GLN A 139 6.31 -13.76 -5.37
CA GLN A 139 6.99 -12.71 -6.11
C GLN A 139 7.58 -13.25 -7.40
N LEU A 140 7.35 -12.55 -8.51
CA LEU A 140 7.90 -12.84 -9.83
C LEU A 140 8.45 -11.56 -10.46
N ALA A 141 9.43 -11.70 -11.36
CA ALA A 141 10.10 -10.57 -11.96
C ALA A 141 10.41 -10.79 -13.45
N GLY A 142 10.40 -9.70 -14.21
CA GLY A 142 10.91 -9.64 -15.57
C GLY A 142 10.06 -10.44 -16.56
N GLU A 143 10.73 -11.12 -17.48
CA GLU A 143 10.10 -11.78 -18.63
C GLU A 143 9.01 -12.77 -18.23
N MET A 144 9.20 -13.52 -17.14
CA MET A 144 8.18 -14.46 -16.64
C MET A 144 6.85 -13.76 -16.34
N CYS A 145 6.88 -12.52 -15.83
CA CYS A 145 5.67 -11.74 -15.59
C CYS A 145 4.94 -11.42 -16.90
N ASP A 146 5.69 -11.04 -17.94
CA ASP A 146 5.13 -10.69 -19.25
C ASP A 146 4.60 -11.93 -19.98
N GLN A 147 5.28 -13.08 -19.88
CA GLN A 147 4.81 -14.38 -20.38
C GLN A 147 3.50 -14.80 -19.71
N LEU A 148 3.43 -14.75 -18.37
CA LEU A 148 2.19 -15.04 -17.64
C LEU A 148 1.06 -14.07 -17.97
N ALA A 149 1.37 -12.80 -18.21
CA ALA A 149 0.36 -11.84 -18.64
C ALA A 149 -0.25 -12.24 -19.98
N GLU A 150 0.56 -12.72 -20.92
CA GLU A 150 0.10 -13.26 -22.20
C GLU A 150 -0.77 -14.52 -22.00
N GLU A 151 -0.25 -15.52 -21.31
CA GLU A 151 -0.92 -16.80 -21.05
C GLU A 151 -2.26 -16.62 -20.32
N TRP A 152 -2.32 -15.65 -19.41
CA TRP A 152 -3.54 -15.35 -18.66
C TRP A 152 -4.51 -14.42 -19.38
N GLY A 153 -4.20 -14.02 -20.62
CA GLY A 153 -5.08 -13.23 -21.49
C GLY A 153 -5.20 -11.77 -21.08
N LEU A 154 -4.17 -11.19 -20.46
CA LEU A 154 -4.12 -9.77 -20.16
C LEU A 154 -3.77 -8.96 -21.41
N GLU A 155 -4.24 -7.71 -21.45
CA GLU A 155 -3.91 -6.80 -22.54
C GLU A 155 -2.42 -6.42 -22.47
N LEU A 156 -1.67 -6.85 -23.49
CA LEU A 156 -0.29 -6.45 -23.70
C LEU A 156 -0.22 -5.22 -24.59
N VAL A 157 0.79 -4.38 -24.36
CA VAL A 157 1.05 -3.17 -25.13
C VAL A 157 2.51 -3.12 -25.55
N LYS A 158 2.76 -2.37 -26.63
CA LYS A 158 4.13 -2.03 -27.01
C LYS A 158 4.74 -1.05 -26.00
N PRO A 159 6.07 -1.03 -25.81
CA PRO A 159 6.71 -0.14 -24.84
C PRO A 159 6.37 1.35 -25.03
N SER A 160 6.17 1.82 -26.27
CA SER A 160 5.79 3.20 -26.57
C SER A 160 4.46 3.64 -25.94
N TYR A 161 3.61 2.71 -25.53
CA TYR A 161 2.39 3.01 -24.79
C TYR A 161 2.67 3.76 -23.49
N PHE A 162 3.75 3.42 -22.78
CA PHE A 162 4.08 4.04 -21.48
C PHE A 162 4.73 5.43 -21.63
N TRP A 163 4.96 5.90 -22.86
CA TRP A 163 5.68 7.14 -23.10
C TRP A 163 4.79 8.37 -22.94
N VAL A 164 4.97 9.08 -21.83
CA VAL A 164 4.37 10.40 -21.60
C VAL A 164 5.43 11.48 -21.78
N ARG A 165 5.11 12.51 -22.58
CA ARG A 165 6.06 13.59 -22.91
C ARG A 165 6.61 14.29 -21.67
N LYS A 166 5.75 14.67 -20.74
CA LYS A 166 6.17 15.31 -19.48
C LYS A 166 7.21 14.47 -18.71
N ARG A 167 7.02 13.15 -18.64
CA ARG A 167 7.93 12.22 -17.97
C ARG A 167 9.27 12.09 -18.68
N TRP A 168 9.25 12.19 -20.01
CA TRP A 168 10.45 12.18 -20.84
C TRP A 168 11.30 13.43 -20.60
N ASP A 169 10.65 14.59 -20.58
CA ASP A 169 11.33 15.86 -20.30
C ASP A 169 11.99 15.85 -18.91
N GLU A 170 11.30 15.30 -17.90
CA GLU A 170 11.84 15.07 -16.55
C GLU A 170 13.08 14.14 -16.57
N HIS A 171 12.99 13.00 -17.25
CA HIS A 171 14.08 12.03 -17.41
C HIS A 171 15.33 12.67 -18.01
N ARG A 172 15.16 13.32 -19.17
CA ARG A 172 16.25 13.91 -19.94
C ARG A 172 16.89 15.10 -19.25
N ARG A 173 16.09 15.99 -18.65
CA ARG A 173 16.60 17.11 -17.83
C ARG A 173 17.41 16.59 -16.65
N GLY A 174 16.93 15.55 -15.96
CA GLY A 174 17.63 14.93 -14.84
C GLY A 174 18.97 14.27 -15.22
N LEU A 175 19.20 14.01 -16.51
CA LEU A 175 20.47 13.52 -17.04
C LEU A 175 21.32 14.62 -17.72
N GLY A 176 20.83 15.86 -17.80
CA GLY A 176 21.49 16.94 -18.53
C GLY A 176 21.48 16.76 -20.05
N LEU A 177 20.49 16.04 -20.59
CA LEU A 177 20.42 15.67 -22.01
C LEU A 177 19.32 16.46 -22.76
N ALA A 178 19.45 16.55 -24.09
CA ALA A 178 18.47 17.22 -24.96
C ALA A 178 17.09 16.56 -24.92
N HIS A 179 16.01 17.34 -24.87
CA HIS A 179 14.64 16.84 -24.73
C HIS A 179 13.71 17.47 -25.78
N ASP A 180 14.22 17.66 -26.99
CA ASP A 180 13.45 18.17 -28.12
C ASP A 180 12.44 17.15 -28.69
N ASP A 181 11.52 17.64 -29.52
CA ASP A 181 10.44 16.87 -30.13
C ASP A 181 10.95 15.79 -31.08
N GLU A 182 12.00 16.07 -31.84
CA GLU A 182 12.61 15.12 -32.76
C GLU A 182 13.18 13.92 -32.01
N THR A 183 13.92 14.18 -30.92
CA THR A 183 14.51 13.14 -30.08
C THR A 183 13.43 12.28 -29.41
N TYR A 184 12.35 12.89 -28.90
CA TYR A 184 11.23 12.15 -28.32
C TYR A 184 10.56 11.22 -29.34
N GLU A 185 10.17 11.75 -30.50
CA GLU A 185 9.46 10.96 -31.52
C GLU A 185 10.35 9.86 -32.13
N ARG A 186 11.64 10.13 -32.30
CA ARG A 186 12.61 9.12 -32.76
C ARG A 186 12.75 7.97 -31.75
N MET A 187 13.08 8.27 -30.50
CA MET A 187 13.36 7.23 -29.50
C MET A 187 12.09 6.44 -29.13
N LYS A 188 10.92 7.09 -29.13
CA LYS A 188 9.62 6.43 -28.94
C LYS A 188 9.30 5.43 -30.06
N ARG A 189 9.74 5.70 -31.29
CA ARG A 189 9.56 4.77 -32.42
C ARG A 189 10.54 3.60 -32.34
N GLU A 190 11.81 3.91 -32.09
CA GLU A 190 12.90 2.92 -32.01
C GLU A 190 12.64 1.85 -30.95
N VAL A 191 12.04 2.20 -29.80
CA VAL A 191 11.76 1.21 -28.74
C VAL A 191 10.75 0.15 -29.18
N ASP A 192 9.77 0.52 -30.01
CA ASP A 192 8.78 -0.43 -30.53
C ASP A 192 9.39 -1.31 -31.63
N GLU A 193 10.23 -0.75 -32.49
CA GLU A 193 10.94 -1.49 -33.53
C GLU A 193 11.88 -2.54 -32.92
N ASN A 194 12.68 -2.14 -31.93
CA ASN A 194 13.59 -3.04 -31.22
C ASN A 194 12.86 -4.12 -30.41
N SER A 195 11.62 -3.87 -29.97
CA SER A 195 10.82 -4.87 -29.24
C SER A 195 10.28 -6.00 -30.12
N THR A 196 10.34 -5.86 -31.45
CA THR A 196 9.87 -6.87 -32.42
C THR A 196 10.99 -7.73 -33.03
N GLY A 197 12.25 -7.40 -32.77
CA GLY A 197 13.41 -8.22 -33.12
C GLY A 197 13.63 -9.33 -32.08
N SER A 198 13.74 -10.57 -32.53
CA SER A 198 14.08 -11.72 -31.69
C SER A 198 15.38 -11.52 -30.89
N ASP A 199 15.35 -11.92 -29.63
CA ASP A 199 16.45 -12.09 -28.67
C ASP A 199 17.87 -11.95 -29.24
N ALA A 200 18.44 -10.77 -29.05
CA ALA A 200 19.89 -10.58 -28.98
C ALA A 200 20.16 -9.44 -28.01
N ASP A 201 21.04 -9.67 -27.04
CA ASP A 201 21.54 -8.72 -26.04
C ASP A 201 21.56 -7.27 -26.56
N VAL A 202 20.56 -6.48 -26.16
CA VAL A 202 20.60 -5.04 -26.39
C VAL A 202 21.49 -4.44 -25.30
N GLN A 203 22.80 -4.49 -25.52
CA GLN A 203 23.67 -3.45 -24.99
C GLN A 203 23.29 -2.16 -25.70
N ALA A 204 22.48 -1.33 -25.04
CA ALA A 204 22.35 0.07 -25.43
C ALA A 204 23.76 0.65 -25.56
N PRO A 205 24.06 1.46 -26.60
CA PRO A 205 25.36 2.11 -26.71
C PRO A 205 25.46 3.09 -25.54
N VAL A 206 26.09 2.65 -24.46
CA VAL A 206 26.63 3.54 -23.45
C VAL A 206 27.80 4.22 -24.15
N ALA A 207 27.60 5.44 -24.61
CA ALA A 207 28.70 6.28 -25.04
C ALA A 207 29.56 6.57 -23.79
N PHE A 208 30.51 5.68 -23.50
CA PHE A 208 31.63 6.00 -22.63
C PHE A 208 32.55 6.92 -23.43
N THR A 209 32.39 8.22 -23.26
CA THR A 209 33.45 9.16 -23.64
C THR A 209 34.65 8.91 -22.73
N GLU A 210 35.86 8.85 -23.31
CA GLU A 210 37.13 8.58 -22.60
C GLU A 210 37.46 9.60 -21.50
N ASP A 211 36.72 10.71 -21.41
CA ASP A 211 36.75 11.59 -20.27
C ASP A 211 35.84 11.04 -19.17
N GLY A 212 36.47 10.35 -18.21
CA GLY A 212 35.83 9.75 -17.05
C GLY A 212 34.78 10.67 -16.42
N VAL A 213 33.51 10.32 -16.64
CA VAL A 213 32.39 10.92 -15.91
C VAL A 213 32.59 10.53 -14.46
N SER A 214 33.02 11.51 -13.67
CA SER A 214 32.93 11.48 -12.21
C SER A 214 31.56 10.90 -11.86
N VAL A 215 31.54 9.88 -11.00
CA VAL A 215 30.34 9.40 -10.30
C VAL A 215 29.90 10.56 -9.40
N GLY A 216 29.42 11.64 -10.01
CA GLY A 216 28.97 12.84 -9.37
C GLY A 216 27.61 12.51 -8.80
N ASN A 217 27.54 12.53 -7.47
CA ASN A 217 26.30 12.55 -6.70
C ASN A 217 25.20 13.24 -7.52
N ILE A 218 24.21 12.47 -7.98
CA ILE A 218 22.95 13.04 -8.47
C ILE A 218 22.32 13.67 -7.23
N HIS A 219 22.67 14.93 -7.01
CA HIS A 219 22.27 15.69 -5.86
C HIS A 219 20.76 15.83 -5.94
N TRP A 220 20.04 15.30 -4.95
CA TRP A 220 18.67 15.72 -4.68
C TRP A 220 18.74 17.25 -4.50
N ASP A 221 18.20 18.00 -5.45
CA ASP A 221 18.24 19.47 -5.40
C ASP A 221 17.08 20.04 -4.58
N GLY A 222 16.12 19.20 -4.18
CA GLY A 222 14.95 19.55 -3.38
C GLY A 222 14.05 20.62 -4.01
N LYS A 223 14.33 21.05 -5.25
CA LYS A 223 13.79 22.28 -5.85
C LYS A 223 13.06 22.02 -7.15
N GLU A 224 13.34 20.92 -7.84
CA GLU A 224 12.53 20.48 -8.97
C GLU A 224 12.08 19.02 -8.75
N TYR A 225 11.07 18.59 -9.51
CA TYR A 225 10.50 17.23 -9.57
C TYR A 225 9.26 16.94 -8.71
N LEU A 226 8.10 17.16 -9.34
CA LEU A 226 6.88 16.38 -9.10
C LEU A 226 6.83 15.28 -10.18
N PRO A 227 7.10 13.99 -9.89
CA PRO A 227 6.53 13.27 -8.74
C PRO A 227 7.44 12.20 -8.09
N GLN A 228 7.40 12.14 -6.77
CA GLN A 228 7.28 10.85 -6.10
C GLN A 228 5.76 10.71 -5.89
N GLY A 229 5.11 9.77 -6.55
CA GLY A 229 5.11 8.45 -5.98
C GLY A 229 4.18 7.49 -6.69
N THR A 230 4.40 6.26 -6.30
CA THR A 230 3.51 5.13 -6.34
C THR A 230 2.04 5.51 -6.14
N VAL A 231 1.16 4.79 -6.82
CA VAL A 231 -0.29 4.86 -6.62
C VAL A 231 -0.77 3.66 -5.82
N GLY A 232 -1.91 3.80 -5.17
CA GLY A 232 -2.48 2.67 -4.44
C GLY A 232 -3.90 2.90 -3.96
N ALA A 233 -4.53 1.79 -3.60
CA ALA A 233 -5.89 1.74 -3.08
C ALA A 233 -5.98 0.71 -1.96
N VAL A 234 -6.75 1.04 -0.93
CA VAL A 234 -7.14 0.08 0.11
C VAL A 234 -8.66 0.05 0.17
N ALA A 235 -9.23 -1.15 0.05
CA ALA A 235 -10.67 -1.38 0.06
C ALA A 235 -11.06 -2.33 1.20
N LEU A 236 -12.16 -2.03 1.87
CA LEU A 236 -12.86 -2.88 2.84
C LEU A 236 -14.22 -3.23 2.24
N ASP A 237 -14.48 -4.50 2.02
CA ASP A 237 -15.77 -4.96 1.47
C ASP A 237 -16.81 -5.27 2.54
N SER A 238 -18.05 -5.51 2.09
CA SER A 238 -19.19 -5.78 2.99
C SER A 238 -19.07 -7.08 3.79
N MET A 239 -18.13 -7.95 3.43
CA MET A 239 -17.82 -9.19 4.13
C MET A 239 -16.74 -8.99 5.21
N GLY A 240 -16.15 -7.79 5.29
CA GLY A 240 -15.10 -7.45 6.24
C GLY A 240 -13.69 -7.83 5.76
N ALA A 241 -13.51 -8.22 4.49
CA ALA A 241 -12.18 -8.44 3.93
C ALA A 241 -11.56 -7.09 3.53
N ILE A 242 -10.26 -6.95 3.80
CA ILE A 242 -9.47 -5.79 3.36
C ILE A 242 -8.50 -6.23 2.27
N CYS A 243 -8.38 -5.43 1.22
CA CYS A 243 -7.34 -5.58 0.21
C CYS A 243 -6.54 -4.30 0.06
N SER A 244 -5.22 -4.42 0.05
CA SER A 244 -4.30 -3.39 -0.41
C SER A 244 -3.81 -3.70 -1.82
N ALA A 245 -3.73 -2.68 -2.67
CA ALA A 245 -3.23 -2.75 -4.03
C ALA A 245 -2.33 -1.53 -4.30
N THR A 246 -1.13 -1.76 -4.84
CA THR A 246 -0.11 -0.73 -5.00
C THR A 246 0.62 -0.90 -6.34
N SER A 247 0.89 0.18 -7.07
CA SER A 247 1.55 0.13 -8.39
C SER A 247 2.46 1.34 -8.62
N THR A 248 3.57 1.16 -9.34
CA THR A 248 4.55 2.22 -9.58
C THR A 248 5.38 2.01 -10.85
N GLY A 249 5.87 3.11 -11.42
CA GLY A 249 7.01 3.11 -12.36
C GLY A 249 8.38 3.09 -11.67
N GLY A 250 8.41 3.27 -10.34
CA GLY A 250 9.62 3.45 -9.55
C GLY A 250 10.01 4.93 -9.43
N ILE A 251 11.31 5.22 -9.45
CA ILE A 251 11.85 6.59 -9.39
C ILE A 251 12.43 7.00 -10.75
N THR A 252 12.30 8.26 -11.12
CA THR A 252 12.90 8.80 -12.34
C THR A 252 14.40 8.58 -12.31
N ASN A 253 14.96 8.12 -13.43
CA ASN A 253 16.38 7.79 -13.58
C ASN A 253 16.86 6.70 -12.62
N LYS A 254 15.96 5.79 -12.20
CA LYS A 254 16.37 4.56 -11.51
C LYS A 254 17.36 3.78 -12.38
N LEU A 255 18.31 3.11 -11.73
CA LEU A 255 19.09 2.08 -12.39
C LEU A 255 18.13 0.99 -12.90
N PRO A 256 18.26 0.55 -14.15
CA PRO A 256 17.50 -0.58 -14.62
C PRO A 256 17.74 -1.81 -13.73
N GLY A 257 16.67 -2.52 -13.40
CA GLY A 257 16.68 -3.60 -12.41
C GLY A 257 16.44 -3.17 -10.97
N ARG A 258 16.40 -1.87 -10.65
CA ARG A 258 16.04 -1.39 -9.30
C ARG A 258 14.58 -1.74 -8.99
N ILE A 259 14.39 -2.41 -7.87
CA ILE A 259 13.08 -2.79 -7.31
C ILE A 259 12.84 -1.99 -6.03
N GLY A 260 11.66 -1.40 -5.89
CA GLY A 260 11.27 -0.60 -4.73
C GLY A 260 10.51 -1.38 -3.65
N ASP A 261 9.85 -0.60 -2.79
CA ASP A 261 8.96 -1.08 -1.73
C ASP A 261 7.64 -1.64 -2.27
N THR A 262 7.15 -1.09 -3.38
CA THR A 262 5.83 -1.39 -3.95
C THR A 262 5.57 -2.89 -4.16
N PRO A 263 6.46 -3.67 -4.80
CA PRO A 263 6.24 -5.10 -4.98
C PRO A 263 6.77 -5.95 -3.81
N THR A 264 7.30 -5.32 -2.74
CA THR A 264 7.96 -6.01 -1.63
C THR A 264 7.02 -6.14 -0.43
N LEU A 265 6.68 -7.40 -0.07
CA LEU A 265 5.72 -7.68 1.00
C LEU A 265 6.15 -7.00 2.31
N GLY A 266 5.22 -6.25 2.90
CA GLY A 266 5.44 -5.60 4.19
C GLY A 266 6.24 -4.30 4.12
N ALA A 267 6.82 -3.94 2.98
CA ALA A 267 7.49 -2.65 2.79
C ALA A 267 6.50 -1.59 2.28
N GLY A 268 6.00 -1.75 1.04
CA GLY A 268 5.08 -0.79 0.41
C GLY A 268 3.60 -1.16 0.52
N PHE A 269 3.26 -2.43 0.78
CA PHE A 269 1.88 -2.89 0.89
C PHE A 269 1.74 -4.00 1.92
N PHE A 270 0.58 -4.04 2.60
CA PHE A 270 0.26 -5.12 3.52
C PHE A 270 -1.24 -5.19 3.80
N ALA A 271 -1.75 -6.40 4.07
CA ALA A 271 -3.07 -6.59 4.65
C ALA A 271 -3.07 -7.84 5.54
N GLU A 272 -3.67 -7.76 6.71
CA GLU A 272 -3.82 -8.91 7.62
C GLU A 272 -5.11 -8.81 8.43
N GLN A 273 -5.55 -9.95 8.97
CA GLN A 273 -6.60 -10.00 9.99
C GLN A 273 -6.19 -10.95 11.12
N TRP A 274 -6.72 -10.70 12.32
CA TRP A 274 -6.50 -11.53 13.49
C TRP A 274 -7.70 -11.51 14.43
N ASP A 275 -7.89 -12.60 15.17
CA ASP A 275 -8.97 -12.73 16.14
C ASP A 275 -8.69 -11.88 17.40
N VAL A 276 -9.76 -11.32 17.96
CA VAL A 276 -9.74 -10.53 19.19
C VAL A 276 -10.82 -11.08 20.14
N PRO A 277 -10.48 -11.43 21.39
CA PRO A 277 -11.48 -11.80 22.39
C PRO A 277 -12.43 -10.60 22.65
N LYS A 278 -13.75 -10.76 22.51
CA LYS A 278 -14.70 -9.66 22.82
C LYS A 278 -14.87 -9.44 24.32
N ASP A 279 -14.63 -10.49 25.11
CA ASP A 279 -14.58 -10.41 26.56
C ASP A 279 -13.11 -10.50 27.00
N PRO A 280 -12.64 -9.65 27.93
CA PRO A 280 -11.43 -10.02 28.66
C PRO A 280 -11.70 -11.42 29.25
N PRO A 281 -10.72 -12.35 29.27
CA PRO A 281 -10.89 -13.54 30.05
C PRO A 281 -11.32 -13.07 31.43
N ALA A 282 -12.50 -13.51 31.87
CA ALA A 282 -12.88 -13.40 33.26
C ALA A 282 -11.83 -14.23 34.00
N TRP A 283 -10.70 -13.61 34.30
CA TRP A 283 -9.92 -13.98 35.46
C TRP A 283 -10.96 -13.91 36.55
N ILE A 284 -11.42 -15.08 36.96
CA ILE A 284 -12.05 -15.26 38.25
C ILE A 284 -11.04 -14.65 39.20
N CYS A 285 -11.19 -13.37 39.53
CA CYS A 285 -10.67 -12.86 40.77
C CYS A 285 -11.32 -13.80 41.78
N PRO A 286 -10.58 -14.66 42.50
CA PRO A 286 -11.15 -15.23 43.68
C PRO A 286 -11.41 -14.00 44.53
N ALA A 287 -12.68 -13.63 44.69
CA ALA A 287 -13.04 -12.69 45.75
C ALA A 287 -12.33 -13.20 47.02
N PRO A 288 -11.73 -12.33 47.85
CA PRO A 288 -10.95 -12.77 49.01
C PRO A 288 -11.76 -13.68 49.98
N LEU A 289 -13.08 -13.71 49.83
CA LEU A 289 -14.00 -14.62 50.51
C LEU A 289 -13.87 -16.11 50.10
N PHE A 290 -13.37 -16.44 48.90
CA PHE A 290 -13.20 -17.84 48.47
C PHE A 290 -12.00 -18.53 49.14
N GLN A 291 -11.00 -17.78 49.61
CA GLN A 291 -9.88 -18.34 50.38
C GLN A 291 -10.25 -18.62 51.83
N MET A 292 -11.21 -17.89 52.41
CA MET A 292 -11.65 -18.09 53.79
C MET A 292 -12.55 -19.32 53.96
N SER A 293 -13.34 -19.68 52.95
CA SER A 293 -14.22 -20.86 53.04
C SER A 293 -13.47 -22.19 52.93
N ALA A 294 -12.34 -22.22 52.20
CA ALA A 294 -11.50 -23.41 52.09
C ALA A 294 -10.81 -23.73 53.43
N LEU A 295 -10.31 -22.69 54.12
CA LEU A 295 -9.70 -22.82 55.44
C LEU A 295 -10.70 -23.24 56.53
N LEU A 296 -11.94 -22.74 56.50
CA LEU A 296 -12.97 -23.14 57.45
C LEU A 296 -13.51 -24.56 57.21
N SER A 297 -13.54 -25.02 55.96
CA SER A 297 -13.97 -26.37 55.59
C SER A 297 -13.01 -27.47 56.07
N ASP A 298 -11.71 -27.18 56.17
CA ASP A 298 -10.71 -28.12 56.68
C ASP A 298 -10.70 -28.20 58.22
N CYS A 299 -11.29 -27.21 58.92
CA CYS A 299 -11.37 -27.17 60.38
C CYS A 299 -12.73 -27.62 60.95
N LEU A 300 -13.79 -27.70 60.12
CA LEU A 300 -15.14 -28.08 60.56
C LEU A 300 -15.83 -28.98 59.50
N PRO A 301 -15.70 -30.31 59.58
CA PRO A 301 -16.23 -31.24 58.56
C PRO A 301 -17.77 -31.33 58.49
N GLY A 302 -18.50 -30.47 59.20
CA GLY A 302 -19.97 -30.48 59.29
C GLY A 302 -20.71 -29.41 58.48
N ILE A 303 -20.02 -28.45 57.85
CA ILE A 303 -20.66 -27.32 57.15
C ILE A 303 -20.19 -27.30 55.69
N ALA A 304 -20.62 -28.28 54.89
CA ALA A 304 -20.49 -28.22 53.44
C ALA A 304 -21.70 -27.43 52.87
N PRO A 305 -21.51 -26.28 52.21
CA PRO A 305 -22.60 -25.65 51.48
C PRO A 305 -22.99 -26.55 50.30
N ARG A 306 -24.29 -26.82 50.12
CA ARG A 306 -24.81 -27.51 48.94
C ARG A 306 -24.33 -26.78 47.69
N ARG A 307 -23.49 -27.42 46.89
CA ARG A 307 -23.19 -26.98 45.53
C ARG A 307 -24.48 -27.06 44.72
N SER A 308 -25.09 -25.91 44.43
CA SER A 308 -26.02 -25.82 43.30
C SER A 308 -25.21 -26.09 42.04
N ALA A 309 -25.45 -27.24 41.42
CA ALA A 309 -24.89 -27.57 40.11
C ALA A 309 -25.64 -26.75 39.04
N ALA A 310 -25.41 -25.43 39.02
CA ALA A 310 -25.62 -24.66 37.81
C ALA A 310 -24.55 -25.12 36.83
N SER A 311 -24.94 -25.94 35.85
CA SER A 311 -24.06 -26.28 34.72
C SER A 311 -23.64 -24.95 34.08
N PRO A 312 -22.34 -24.61 34.02
CA PRO A 312 -21.92 -23.46 33.23
C PRO A 312 -22.26 -23.80 31.78
N THR A 313 -23.28 -23.16 31.24
CA THR A 313 -23.49 -23.12 29.81
C THR A 313 -22.24 -22.44 29.24
N PHE A 314 -21.29 -23.23 28.76
CA PHE A 314 -20.16 -22.74 27.98
C PHE A 314 -20.74 -22.20 26.65
N SER A 315 -21.20 -20.96 26.66
CA SER A 315 -21.28 -20.19 25.42
C SER A 315 -19.87 -20.09 24.89
N LYS A 316 -19.63 -20.51 23.64
CA LYS A 316 -18.35 -20.23 22.96
C LYS A 316 -18.04 -18.74 23.16
N PRO A 317 -16.81 -18.37 23.61
CA PRO A 317 -16.43 -16.97 23.70
C PRO A 317 -16.74 -16.31 22.36
N GLN A 318 -17.46 -15.19 22.37
CA GLN A 318 -17.66 -14.46 21.12
C GLN A 318 -16.32 -13.84 20.75
N THR A 319 -15.68 -14.38 19.70
CA THR A 319 -14.45 -13.80 19.15
C THR A 319 -14.84 -12.78 18.08
N GLY A 320 -14.39 -11.55 18.25
CA GLY A 320 -14.35 -10.57 17.17
C GLY A 320 -13.08 -10.80 16.34
N TYR A 321 -12.90 -10.01 15.29
CA TYR A 321 -11.64 -9.93 14.59
C TYR A 321 -11.35 -8.49 14.27
N ARG A 322 -10.06 -8.16 14.15
CA ARG A 322 -9.59 -6.91 13.57
C ARG A 322 -8.95 -7.22 12.23
N ALA A 323 -9.01 -6.28 11.30
CA ALA A 323 -8.29 -6.36 10.04
C ALA A 323 -7.67 -5.00 9.71
N VAL A 324 -6.52 -5.03 9.06
CA VAL A 324 -5.85 -3.81 8.58
C VAL A 324 -5.36 -4.03 7.16
N GLY A 325 -5.31 -2.95 6.38
CA GLY A 325 -4.63 -2.92 5.10
C GLY A 325 -4.02 -1.55 4.85
N MET A 326 -2.86 -1.52 4.21
CA MET A 326 -2.10 -0.29 3.97
C MET A 326 -1.39 -0.30 2.63
N SER A 327 -1.27 0.87 2.03
CA SER A 327 -0.49 1.15 0.82
C SER A 327 0.40 2.36 1.07
N GLY A 328 1.69 2.20 0.78
CA GLY A 328 2.75 3.18 0.99
C GLY A 328 3.17 3.90 -0.30
N THR A 329 3.76 5.08 -0.12
CA THR A 329 4.38 5.86 -1.20
C THR A 329 5.48 6.75 -0.63
N GLY A 330 6.59 6.89 -1.35
CA GLY A 330 7.68 7.79 -0.99
C GLY A 330 9.04 7.24 -1.44
N ASN A 331 10.07 7.48 -0.63
CA ASN A 331 11.38 6.89 -0.82
C ASN A 331 11.35 5.38 -0.51
N GLY A 332 11.21 4.57 -1.58
CA GLY A 332 11.06 3.12 -1.43
C GLY A 332 12.18 2.41 -0.67
N ASP A 333 13.42 2.92 -0.74
CA ASP A 333 14.55 2.31 -0.04
C ASP A 333 14.43 2.47 1.48
N SER A 334 13.82 3.57 1.93
CA SER A 334 13.52 3.80 3.35
C SER A 334 12.36 2.91 3.82
N PHE A 335 11.33 2.73 3.00
CA PHE A 335 10.24 1.79 3.28
C PHE A 335 10.73 0.34 3.40
N LEU A 336 11.64 -0.07 2.51
CA LEU A 336 12.30 -1.37 2.53
C LEU A 336 13.11 -1.56 3.82
N ARG A 337 13.93 -0.57 4.18
CA ARG A 337 14.83 -0.62 5.35
C ARG A 337 14.13 -0.95 6.65
N ILE A 338 12.91 -0.45 6.85
CA ILE A 338 12.16 -0.61 8.11
C ILE A 338 10.93 -1.51 8.00
N ALA A 339 10.71 -2.15 6.83
CA ALA A 339 9.47 -2.86 6.52
C ALA A 339 8.21 -2.07 6.92
N ALA A 340 8.11 -0.83 6.42
CA ALA A 340 7.30 0.24 7.00
C ALA A 340 5.84 -0.15 7.31
N VAL A 341 5.10 -0.63 6.31
CA VAL A 341 3.68 -0.97 6.50
C VAL A 341 3.48 -2.23 7.35
N ARG A 342 4.39 -3.21 7.29
CA ARG A 342 4.31 -4.39 8.17
C ARG A 342 4.56 -4.00 9.62
N THR A 343 5.50 -3.11 9.86
CA THR A 343 5.83 -2.58 11.18
C THR A 343 4.64 -1.82 11.77
N ALA A 344 3.97 -0.96 10.97
CA ALA A 344 2.72 -0.31 11.39
C ALA A 344 1.62 -1.34 11.73
N ALA A 345 1.44 -2.39 10.92
CA ALA A 345 0.47 -3.45 11.23
C ALA A 345 0.82 -4.19 12.54
N ALA A 346 2.11 -4.47 12.75
CA ALA A 346 2.58 -5.13 13.96
C ALA A 346 2.33 -4.28 15.21
N MET A 347 2.53 -2.96 15.12
CA MET A 347 2.21 -2.02 16.20
C MET A 347 0.71 -2.05 16.51
N ALA A 348 -0.16 -1.96 15.51
CA ALA A 348 -1.61 -2.01 15.72
C ALA A 348 -2.10 -3.35 16.31
N ARG A 349 -1.40 -4.45 16.01
CA ARG A 349 -1.75 -5.80 16.46
C ARG A 349 -1.21 -6.15 17.84
N PHE A 350 0.05 -5.80 18.12
CA PHE A 350 0.78 -6.34 19.27
C PHE A 350 1.12 -5.31 20.36
N ALA A 351 1.04 -4.00 20.07
CA ALA A 351 1.38 -3.00 21.07
C ALA A 351 0.26 -2.84 22.11
N THR A 352 0.63 -2.84 23.38
CA THR A 352 -0.28 -2.76 24.53
C THR A 352 -0.45 -1.35 25.09
N HIS A 353 0.45 -0.42 24.73
CA HIS A 353 0.43 0.97 25.20
C HIS A 353 0.62 1.95 24.03
N PRO A 354 -0.08 3.10 24.05
CA PRO A 354 0.16 4.19 23.10
C PRO A 354 1.60 4.71 23.19
N PHE A 355 2.14 5.22 22.08
CA PHE A 355 3.50 5.77 22.04
C PHE A 355 3.62 7.08 22.84
N PRO A 356 4.79 7.39 23.44
CA PRO A 356 4.99 8.57 24.28
C PRO A 356 4.65 9.92 23.63
N SER A 357 4.65 9.98 22.30
CA SER A 357 4.34 11.16 21.50
C SER A 357 2.85 11.48 21.38
N PHE A 358 1.95 10.63 21.87
CA PHE A 358 0.51 10.88 21.86
C PHE A 358 0.01 11.24 23.26
N SER A 359 -0.12 12.53 23.52
CA SER A 359 -0.75 13.06 24.73
C SER A 359 -2.28 13.02 24.62
N ASP A 360 -2.91 11.84 24.68
CA ASP A 360 -4.27 11.73 25.24
C ASP A 360 -4.81 10.29 25.33
N ARG A 361 -5.48 10.02 26.45
CA ARG A 361 -6.39 8.91 26.76
C ARG A 361 -6.04 7.53 26.20
N ALA A 362 -5.42 6.72 27.07
CA ALA A 362 -5.40 5.27 26.96
C ALA A 362 -6.83 4.74 26.68
N HIS A 363 -7.07 4.31 25.45
CA HIS A 363 -8.23 3.49 25.15
C HIS A 363 -7.95 2.09 25.69
N SER A 364 -8.95 1.45 26.28
CA SER A 364 -8.87 0.07 26.78
C SER A 364 -8.66 -0.99 25.69
N SER A 365 -8.44 -0.60 24.44
CA SER A 365 -8.47 -1.44 23.23
C SER A 365 -7.13 -1.59 22.48
N GLY A 366 -6.02 -1.09 23.02
CA GLY A 366 -4.69 -1.19 22.41
C GLY A 366 -4.38 -0.05 21.42
N VAL A 367 -3.33 -0.23 20.60
CA VAL A 367 -2.91 0.77 19.61
C VAL A 367 -3.78 0.69 18.35
N THR A 368 -4.31 1.84 17.92
CA THR A 368 -5.05 1.97 16.65
C THR A 368 -4.11 1.97 15.46
N LEU A 369 -4.62 1.63 14.27
CA LEU A 369 -3.82 1.72 13.05
C LEU A 369 -3.41 3.17 12.75
N GLN A 370 -4.24 4.17 13.04
CA GLN A 370 -3.88 5.58 12.87
C GLN A 370 -2.65 5.96 13.69
N GLN A 371 -2.62 5.60 14.98
CA GLN A 371 -1.45 5.86 15.84
C GLN A 371 -0.20 5.17 15.32
N ALA A 372 -0.32 3.92 14.83
CA ALA A 372 0.79 3.19 14.26
C ALA A 372 1.30 3.83 12.95
N VAL A 373 0.40 4.22 12.05
CA VAL A 373 0.74 4.88 10.79
C VAL A 373 1.40 6.24 11.04
N THR A 374 0.89 7.04 11.97
CA THR A 374 1.55 8.30 12.38
C THR A 374 2.93 8.06 12.96
N ALA A 375 3.12 7.03 13.79
CA ALA A 375 4.43 6.71 14.36
C ALA A 375 5.47 6.25 13.31
N ILE A 376 5.02 5.70 12.17
CA ILE A 376 5.91 5.27 11.09
C ILE A 376 6.12 6.38 10.05
N ALA A 377 5.03 6.93 9.51
CA ALA A 377 5.04 7.80 8.35
C ALA A 377 4.67 9.26 8.65
N GLY A 378 4.19 9.57 9.86
CA GLY A 378 3.94 10.95 10.28
C GLY A 378 5.22 11.72 10.61
N PRO A 379 5.11 13.02 10.92
CA PRO A 379 6.25 13.87 11.25
C PRO A 379 6.98 13.32 12.47
N HIS A 380 8.31 13.27 12.41
CA HIS A 380 9.17 12.63 13.41
C HIS A 380 8.99 11.11 13.56
N GLY A 381 8.30 10.46 12.62
CA GLY A 381 8.10 9.02 12.57
C GLY A 381 9.34 8.23 12.15
N GLU A 382 9.25 6.91 12.20
CA GLU A 382 10.37 5.99 11.96
C GLU A 382 10.96 6.09 10.55
N LEU A 383 10.16 6.40 9.51
CA LEU A 383 10.70 6.63 8.16
C LEU A 383 11.72 7.78 8.18
N GLN A 384 11.35 8.91 8.77
CA GLN A 384 12.24 10.07 8.94
C GLN A 384 13.47 9.71 9.80
N ARG A 385 13.27 9.00 10.92
CA ARG A 385 14.39 8.59 11.80
C ARG A 385 15.37 7.67 11.09
N SER A 386 14.89 6.80 10.20
CA SER A 386 15.74 5.89 9.43
C SER A 386 16.72 6.60 8.50
N ALA A 387 16.43 7.86 8.14
CA ALA A 387 17.33 8.68 7.33
C ALA A 387 18.49 9.26 8.14
N GLY A 388 18.33 9.44 9.47
CA GLY A 388 19.33 10.07 10.34
C GLY A 388 19.80 11.42 9.79
N ASP A 389 21.10 11.65 9.73
CA ASP A 389 21.71 12.90 9.24
C ASP A 389 21.46 13.19 7.76
N ARG A 390 20.85 12.26 7.01
CA ARG A 390 20.49 12.39 5.58
C ARG A 390 19.09 12.97 5.36
N TRP A 391 18.28 13.07 6.42
CA TRP A 391 16.95 13.68 6.37
C TRP A 391 17.02 15.10 5.76
N HIS A 392 16.10 15.42 4.84
CA HIS A 392 16.07 16.65 4.03
C HIS A 392 17.31 16.94 3.16
N LYS A 393 18.23 15.97 2.99
CA LYS A 393 19.40 16.12 2.10
C LYS A 393 19.31 15.24 0.86
N THR A 394 18.78 14.03 1.01
CA THR A 394 18.73 13.02 -0.06
C THR A 394 17.31 12.59 -0.45
N GLY A 395 16.28 13.14 0.23
CA GLY A 395 14.90 12.65 0.17
C GLY A 395 14.69 11.31 0.88
N GLU A 396 15.72 10.73 1.51
CA GLU A 396 15.55 9.53 2.34
C GLU A 396 14.63 9.80 3.53
N GLY A 397 13.84 8.78 3.87
CA GLY A 397 12.85 8.82 4.95
C GLY A 397 11.55 9.53 4.59
N GLU A 398 11.43 10.16 3.41
CA GLU A 398 10.22 10.88 3.01
C GLU A 398 9.16 9.92 2.47
N GLY A 399 7.91 10.10 2.88
CA GLY A 399 6.79 9.36 2.32
C GLY A 399 5.48 9.52 3.09
N GLY A 400 4.55 8.63 2.79
CA GLY A 400 3.23 8.55 3.39
C GLY A 400 2.61 7.17 3.23
N ILE A 401 1.62 6.90 4.09
CA ILE A 401 0.86 5.65 4.10
C ILE A 401 -0.63 6.01 4.14
N ILE A 402 -1.43 5.33 3.32
CA ILE A 402 -2.88 5.24 3.51
C ILE A 402 -3.23 3.85 4.02
N GLY A 403 -4.37 3.71 4.68
CA GLY A 403 -4.87 2.42 5.13
C GLY A 403 -6.32 2.42 5.55
N LEU A 404 -6.81 1.22 5.82
CA LEU A 404 -8.10 0.96 6.45
C LEU A 404 -7.90 0.05 7.66
N GLU A 405 -8.64 0.33 8.73
CA GLU A 405 -8.76 -0.54 9.89
C GLU A 405 -10.21 -0.98 10.05
N LEU A 406 -10.45 -2.28 10.15
CA LEU A 406 -11.70 -2.84 10.67
C LEU A 406 -11.48 -3.17 12.15
N ASP A 407 -12.18 -2.48 13.03
CA ASP A 407 -12.04 -2.70 14.48
C ASP A 407 -12.84 -3.92 14.97
N ALA A 408 -12.65 -4.28 16.24
CA ALA A 408 -13.32 -5.44 16.85
C ALA A 408 -14.85 -5.29 16.97
N ASN A 409 -15.38 -4.08 16.82
CA ASN A 409 -16.81 -3.78 16.82
C ASN A 409 -17.41 -3.87 15.41
N GLY A 410 -16.59 -4.12 14.39
CA GLY A 410 -17.02 -4.17 13.00
C GLY A 410 -17.12 -2.79 12.34
N GLN A 411 -16.48 -1.76 12.90
CA GLN A 411 -16.43 -0.43 12.29
C GLN A 411 -15.16 -0.26 11.44
N GLY A 412 -15.35 0.22 10.20
CA GLY A 412 -14.27 0.55 9.28
C GLY A 412 -13.80 1.99 9.42
N HIS A 413 -12.50 2.18 9.63
CA HIS A 413 -11.84 3.47 9.83
C HIS A 413 -10.86 3.75 8.69
N VAL A 414 -10.91 4.96 8.13
CA VAL A 414 -9.93 5.45 7.16
C VAL A 414 -8.71 5.97 7.92
N VAL A 415 -7.52 5.57 7.47
CA VAL A 415 -6.24 5.92 8.11
C VAL A 415 -5.31 6.51 7.08
N PHE A 416 -4.59 7.56 7.43
CA PHE A 416 -3.47 8.05 6.62
C PHE A 416 -2.52 8.91 7.44
N ASP A 417 -1.25 8.94 7.05
CA ASP A 417 -0.30 9.95 7.50
C ASP A 417 0.91 10.09 6.56
N HIS A 418 1.66 11.20 6.65
CA HIS A 418 2.84 11.47 5.80
C HIS A 418 3.81 12.49 6.42
N ASN A 419 5.10 12.39 6.15
CA ASN A 419 6.14 13.28 6.70
C ASN A 419 6.79 14.16 5.63
N CYS A 420 6.37 14.01 4.39
CA CYS A 420 6.83 14.75 3.23
C CYS A 420 5.95 15.99 2.97
N GLY A 421 6.32 16.80 1.96
CA GLY A 421 5.62 18.05 1.65
C GLY A 421 4.12 17.87 1.36
N GLY A 422 3.72 16.75 0.76
CA GLY A 422 2.32 16.40 0.61
C GLY A 422 2.09 14.99 0.06
N MET A 423 0.84 14.53 0.20
CA MET A 423 0.36 13.24 -0.32
C MET A 423 -1.04 13.38 -0.91
N PHE A 424 -1.16 13.18 -2.22
CA PHE A 424 -2.44 13.15 -2.91
C PHE A 424 -3.27 11.97 -2.42
N ARG A 425 -4.45 12.23 -1.86
CA ARG A 425 -5.37 11.20 -1.36
C ARG A 425 -6.83 11.54 -1.59
N ALA A 426 -7.65 10.52 -1.76
CA ALA A 426 -9.11 10.66 -1.82
C ALA A 426 -9.83 9.47 -1.19
N PHE A 427 -10.92 9.73 -0.49
CA PHE A 427 -11.73 8.72 0.20
C PHE A 427 -13.16 9.23 0.44
N LEU A 428 -14.04 8.36 0.91
CA LEU A 428 -15.36 8.75 1.44
C LEU A 428 -15.29 8.81 2.96
N ASP A 429 -15.76 9.91 3.54
CA ASP A 429 -15.93 10.01 4.99
C ASP A 429 -17.14 9.18 5.49
N ASN A 430 -17.39 9.24 6.79
CA ASN A 430 -18.48 8.50 7.43
C ASN A 430 -19.88 8.96 6.99
N ASP A 431 -20.01 10.15 6.40
CA ASP A 431 -21.27 10.64 5.82
C ASP A 431 -21.41 10.25 4.34
N GLY A 432 -20.43 9.52 3.78
CA GLY A 432 -20.36 9.20 2.36
C GLY A 432 -19.97 10.38 1.47
N LYS A 433 -19.40 11.45 2.03
CA LYS A 433 -18.93 12.61 1.25
C LYS A 433 -17.49 12.41 0.80
N GLU A 434 -17.20 12.88 -0.41
CA GLU A 434 -15.88 12.79 -1.00
C GLU A 434 -14.91 13.77 -0.36
N GLN A 435 -13.81 13.22 0.16
CA GLN A 435 -12.71 13.98 0.74
C GLN A 435 -11.50 13.90 -0.17
N PHE A 436 -10.81 15.03 -0.34
CA PHE A 436 -9.55 15.15 -1.08
C PHE A 436 -8.53 15.89 -0.23
N GLY A 437 -7.30 15.37 -0.17
CA GLY A 437 -6.21 15.98 0.56
C GLY A 437 -4.91 15.93 -0.21
N VAL A 438 -4.05 16.92 0.05
CA VAL A 438 -2.63 16.93 -0.38
C VAL A 438 -1.77 17.24 0.83
N PHE A 439 -1.99 18.42 1.40
CA PHE A 439 -1.23 18.93 2.54
C PHE A 439 -1.90 18.58 3.88
N TYR A 440 -1.20 18.84 4.98
CA TYR A 440 -1.81 18.93 6.30
C TYR A 440 -2.78 20.11 6.41
N PRO A 441 -3.84 20.00 7.23
CA PRO A 441 -4.65 21.15 7.62
C PRO A 441 -3.77 22.21 8.31
N LYS A 442 -4.06 23.49 8.08
CA LYS A 442 -3.34 24.62 8.71
C LYS A 442 -3.34 24.58 10.26
N SER A 443 -4.17 23.76 10.88
CA SER A 443 -4.28 23.55 12.32
C SER A 443 -3.40 22.43 12.90
N GLY A 444 -2.56 21.78 12.09
CA GLY A 444 -1.44 20.96 12.59
C GLY A 444 -1.77 19.58 13.16
N ASN A 445 -3.01 19.09 13.05
CA ASN A 445 -3.34 17.69 13.33
C ASN A 445 -3.95 17.01 12.09
N PRO A 446 -3.53 15.77 11.76
CA PRO A 446 -4.05 14.99 10.64
C PRO A 446 -5.54 14.68 10.72
#